data_AF-A0A835AJX0-F1
#
_entry.id   AF-A0A835AJX0-F1
#
_cell.length_a   1.000
_cell.length_b   1.000
_cell.length_c   1.000
_cell.angle_alpha   90.00
_cell.angle_beta   90.00
_cell.angle_gamma   90.00
#
_symmetry.space_group_name_H-M   'P 1'
#
loop_
_entity.id
_entity.type
_entity.pdbx_description
1 polymer ?
#
loop_
_entity_poly.entity_id
_entity_poly.type
_entity_poly.pdbx_seq_one_letter_code
_entity_poly.pdbx_strand_id
1 'polypeptide(L)'
;MPAGRGSSITEAERKGDLSLEDVKTSIVSREDETINVRVQLPGKATQKVFDEALTFLARDAPPVPGFRKSKGGTGPHIPSSILLQMLGKSRVTKFVLQEILSITIQEFIKKENFKVNPEIRTTQTESEMETAFRPGSAFGFNVILQLEKSDSDEDSEEQSDSSE
;
A
#
# COMPACT_ATOMS: atom_id res chain seq x y z
N MET A 1 10.95 37.28 -19.32
CA MET A 1 10.15 36.06 -19.52
C MET A 1 10.48 35.09 -18.37
N PRO A 2 9.63 34.93 -17.36
CA PRO A 2 9.94 34.08 -16.21
C PRO A 2 9.78 32.59 -16.58
N ALA A 3 10.69 31.79 -16.02
CA ALA A 3 10.96 30.39 -16.33
C ALA A 3 9.77 29.46 -16.03
N GLY A 4 9.56 28.51 -16.95
CA GLY A 4 8.69 27.35 -16.76
C GLY A 4 9.21 26.50 -15.61
N ARG A 5 8.45 26.51 -14.51
CA ARG A 5 8.72 25.73 -13.31
C ARG A 5 8.26 24.30 -13.61
N GLY A 6 9.22 23.45 -13.97
CA GLY A 6 8.99 22.02 -14.08
C GLY A 6 8.54 21.49 -12.72
N SER A 7 7.32 20.97 -12.65
CA SER A 7 6.85 20.19 -11.51
C SER A 7 7.53 18.82 -11.58
N SER A 8 8.81 18.77 -11.22
CA SER A 8 9.43 17.52 -10.80
C SER A 8 8.94 17.27 -9.38
N ILE A 9 7.79 16.59 -9.28
CA ILE A 9 7.31 16.11 -7.99
C ILE A 9 8.34 15.09 -7.49
N THR A 10 8.97 15.40 -6.37
CA THR A 10 9.97 14.52 -5.80
C THR A 10 9.25 13.34 -5.17
N GLU A 11 9.80 12.15 -5.42
CA GLU A 11 9.34 10.87 -4.88
C GLU A 11 9.19 10.85 -3.34
N ALA A 12 9.82 11.81 -2.66
CA ALA A 12 9.77 12.01 -1.21
C ALA A 12 8.42 12.55 -0.69
N GLU A 13 7.62 13.25 -1.51
CA GLU A 13 6.27 13.73 -1.11
C GLU A 13 5.17 12.67 -1.29
N ARG A 14 5.49 11.48 -1.82
CA ARG A 14 4.54 10.33 -1.83
C ARG A 14 4.38 9.66 -0.47
N LYS A 15 5.18 10.02 0.54
CA LYS A 15 5.10 9.39 1.86
C LYS A 15 3.95 9.94 2.69
N GLY A 16 2.78 9.31 2.54
CA GLY A 16 2.03 8.83 3.70
C GLY A 16 1.08 9.79 4.40
N ASP A 17 0.22 10.50 3.65
CA ASP A 17 -1.02 11.06 4.25
C ASP A 17 -2.19 10.06 4.25
N LEU A 18 -2.04 8.90 3.58
CA LEU A 18 -3.09 7.88 3.53
C LEU A 18 -3.02 7.03 4.80
N SER A 19 -4.15 6.98 5.51
CA SER A 19 -4.28 6.22 6.76
C SER A 19 -5.29 5.09 6.59
N LEU A 20 -4.92 3.89 7.03
CA LEU A 20 -5.86 2.78 7.08
C LEU A 20 -6.41 2.65 8.51
N GLU A 21 -7.73 2.67 8.61
CA GLU A 21 -8.45 2.47 9.88
C GLU A 21 -9.13 1.10 9.86
N ASP A 22 -9.29 0.50 11.04
CA ASP A 22 -10.03 -0.75 11.25
C ASP A 22 -9.51 -1.96 10.44
N VAL A 23 -8.21 -1.97 10.12
CA VAL A 23 -7.57 -3.10 9.43
C VAL A 23 -7.48 -4.30 10.38
N LYS A 24 -8.01 -5.45 9.93
CA LYS A 24 -7.83 -6.73 10.61
C LYS A 24 -6.70 -7.49 9.95
N THR A 25 -5.56 -7.61 10.63
CA THR A 25 -4.45 -8.47 10.23
C THR A 25 -4.48 -9.76 11.04
N SER A 26 -4.22 -10.89 10.40
CA SER A 26 -4.17 -12.19 11.05
C SER A 26 -3.11 -13.06 10.39
N ILE A 27 -2.28 -13.72 11.19
CA ILE A 27 -1.27 -14.65 10.67
C ILE A 27 -1.98 -15.95 10.28
N VAL A 28 -1.88 -16.35 9.02
CA VAL A 28 -2.47 -17.58 8.48
C VAL A 28 -1.52 -18.75 8.68
N SER A 29 -0.24 -18.54 8.37
CA SER A 29 0.82 -19.52 8.63
C SER A 29 2.15 -18.82 8.84
N ARG A 30 3.01 -19.46 9.61
CA ARG A 30 4.42 -19.10 9.80
C ARG A 30 5.24 -20.32 9.40
N GLU A 31 5.99 -20.20 8.33
CA GLU A 31 7.04 -21.13 7.92
C GLU A 31 8.39 -20.56 8.35
N ASP A 32 9.44 -21.39 8.36
CA ASP A 32 10.76 -21.01 8.89
C ASP A 32 11.32 -19.71 8.28
N GLU A 33 11.04 -19.47 7.00
CA GLU A 33 11.53 -18.28 6.27
C GLU A 33 10.41 -17.34 5.79
N THR A 34 9.14 -17.72 5.93
CA THR A 34 8.03 -16.90 5.41
C THR A 34 6.84 -16.82 6.36
N ILE A 35 6.19 -15.66 6.40
CA ILE A 35 4.97 -15.43 7.17
C ILE A 35 3.84 -15.08 6.20
N ASN A 36 2.78 -15.88 6.21
CA ASN A 36 1.56 -15.58 5.50
C ASN A 36 0.63 -14.76 6.40
N VAL A 37 0.39 -13.52 6.03
CA VAL A 37 -0.48 -12.58 6.72
C VAL A 37 -1.73 -12.34 5.87
N ARG A 38 -2.90 -12.58 6.47
CA ARG A 38 -4.19 -12.22 5.88
C ARG A 38 -4.60 -10.84 6.36
N VAL A 39 -4.89 -9.98 5.40
CA VAL A 39 -5.36 -8.62 5.62
C VAL A 39 -6.84 -8.57 5.25
N GLN A 40 -7.66 -8.02 6.14
CA GLN A 40 -9.08 -7.75 5.91
C GLN A 40 -9.40 -6.30 6.24
N LEU A 41 -10.04 -5.63 5.28
CA LEU A 41 -10.44 -4.24 5.35
C LEU A 41 -11.97 -4.15 5.29
N PRO A 42 -12.60 -3.43 6.22
CA PRO A 42 -14.03 -3.15 6.12
C PRO A 42 -14.32 -2.19 4.96
N GLY A 43 -15.55 -2.23 4.43
CA GLY A 43 -15.96 -1.37 3.32
C GLY A 43 -15.83 0.14 3.60
N LYS A 44 -15.92 0.54 4.87
CA LYS A 44 -15.69 1.93 5.29
C LYS A 44 -14.23 2.35 5.06
N ALA A 45 -13.28 1.49 5.42
CA ALA A 45 -11.85 1.74 5.22
C ALA A 45 -11.49 1.77 3.73
N THR A 46 -12.02 0.82 2.93
CA THR A 46 -11.75 0.77 1.48
C THR A 46 -12.31 1.97 0.74
N GLN A 47 -13.45 2.51 1.17
CA GLN A 47 -13.99 3.75 0.63
C GLN A 47 -13.10 4.96 0.97
N LYS A 48 -12.71 5.08 2.25
CA LYS A 48 -11.92 6.21 2.73
C LYS A 48 -10.58 6.31 2.01
N VAL A 49 -9.81 5.22 1.98
CA VAL A 49 -8.50 5.19 1.30
C VAL A 49 -8.61 5.48 -0.19
N PHE A 50 -9.70 5.03 -0.82
CA PHE A 50 -9.95 5.30 -2.24
C PHE A 50 -10.26 6.78 -2.50
N ASP A 51 -11.10 7.40 -1.68
CA ASP A 51 -11.44 8.82 -1.79
C ASP A 51 -10.23 9.73 -1.48
N GLU A 52 -9.42 9.36 -0.50
CA GLU A 52 -8.17 10.05 -0.18
C GLU A 52 -7.15 9.90 -1.31
N ALA A 53 -6.96 8.69 -1.86
CA ALA A 53 -6.08 8.47 -3.00
C ALA A 53 -6.54 9.25 -4.26
N LEU A 54 -7.85 9.31 -4.50
CA LEU A 54 -8.40 10.16 -5.56
C LEU A 54 -8.07 11.63 -5.35
N THR A 55 -8.25 12.12 -4.12
CA THR A 55 -7.96 13.51 -3.76
C THR A 55 -6.46 13.80 -3.87
N PHE A 56 -5.62 12.87 -3.44
CA PHE A 56 -4.17 12.95 -3.52
C PHE A 56 -3.70 13.06 -4.98
N LEU A 57 -4.11 12.11 -5.82
CA LEU A 57 -3.78 12.11 -7.25
C LEU A 57 -4.38 13.33 -7.98
N ALA A 58 -5.51 13.86 -7.51
CA ALA A 58 -6.13 15.04 -8.08
C ALA A 58 -5.37 16.35 -7.78
N ARG A 59 -4.53 16.40 -6.72
CA ARG A 59 -3.70 17.57 -6.40
C ARG A 59 -2.72 17.90 -7.52
N ASP A 60 -2.19 16.86 -8.15
CA ASP A 60 -1.20 16.96 -9.23
C ASP A 60 -1.83 17.01 -10.62
N ALA A 61 -3.15 16.81 -10.70
CA ALA A 61 -3.89 16.87 -11.96
C ALA A 61 -4.04 18.33 -12.45
N PRO A 62 -3.99 18.56 -13.77
CA PRO A 62 -4.24 19.88 -14.33
C PRO A 62 -5.66 20.38 -14.00
N PRO A 63 -5.89 21.70 -13.94
CA PRO A 63 -7.21 22.25 -13.65
C PRO A 63 -8.27 21.74 -14.62
N VAL A 64 -9.39 21.26 -14.08
CA VAL A 64 -10.49 20.73 -14.90
C VAL A 64 -11.27 21.88 -15.54
N PRO A 65 -11.41 21.93 -16.88
CA PRO A 65 -12.24 22.92 -17.56
C PRO A 65 -13.66 22.94 -16.99
N GLY A 66 -14.23 24.11 -16.74
CA GLY A 66 -15.56 24.26 -16.14
C GLY A 66 -15.62 24.13 -14.61
N PHE A 67 -14.59 23.59 -13.95
CA PHE A 67 -14.48 23.54 -12.49
C PHE A 67 -13.52 24.63 -12.01
N ARG A 68 -14.08 25.81 -11.73
CA ARG A 68 -13.30 26.95 -11.26
C ARG A 68 -13.03 26.80 -9.77
N LYS A 69 -11.75 26.87 -9.36
CA LYS A 69 -11.36 26.94 -7.94
C LYS A 69 -12.08 28.15 -7.32
N SER A 70 -12.90 27.94 -6.29
CA SER A 70 -13.59 29.03 -5.60
C SER A 70 -12.55 29.99 -5.03
N LYS A 71 -12.72 31.29 -5.30
CA LYS A 71 -11.83 32.34 -4.81
C LYS A 71 -11.93 32.39 -3.28
N GLY A 72 -10.95 31.82 -2.58
CA GLY A 72 -10.88 31.80 -1.11
C GLY A 72 -11.41 30.54 -0.41
N GLY A 73 -11.72 29.45 -1.14
CA GLY A 73 -12.20 28.18 -0.56
C GLY A 73 -11.29 26.99 -0.88
N THR A 74 -11.30 25.99 -0.01
CA THR A 74 -10.50 24.74 -0.05
C THR A 74 -10.75 23.95 -1.35
N GLY A 75 -9.98 24.26 -2.40
CA GLY A 75 -9.96 23.50 -3.65
C GLY A 75 -11.23 23.61 -4.52
N PRO A 76 -11.17 23.14 -5.78
CA PRO A 76 -12.34 23.04 -6.64
C PRO A 76 -13.27 21.91 -6.15
N HIS A 77 -14.57 22.16 -6.02
CA HIS A 77 -15.56 21.13 -5.71
C HIS A 77 -15.80 20.25 -6.94
N ILE A 78 -14.87 19.33 -7.19
CA ILE A 78 -14.93 18.38 -8.30
C ILE A 78 -15.53 17.08 -7.76
N PRO A 79 -16.63 16.58 -8.33
CA PRO A 79 -17.17 15.27 -8.00
C PRO A 79 -16.12 14.16 -8.17
N SER A 80 -16.06 13.20 -7.24
CA SER A 80 -15.14 12.06 -7.30
C SER A 80 -15.26 11.26 -8.60
N SER A 81 -16.46 11.20 -9.18
CA SER A 81 -16.70 10.56 -10.49
C SER A 81 -15.92 11.20 -11.64
N ILE A 82 -15.79 12.53 -11.63
CA ILE A 82 -15.04 13.28 -12.66
C ILE A 82 -13.54 13.11 -12.44
N LEU A 83 -13.08 13.18 -11.19
CA LEU A 83 -11.68 12.88 -10.85
C LEU A 83 -11.29 11.47 -11.30
N LEU A 84 -12.15 10.48 -11.00
CA LEU A 84 -11.94 9.10 -11.38
C LEU A 84 -11.92 8.91 -12.91
N GLN A 85 -12.74 9.66 -13.66
CA GLN A 85 -12.74 9.63 -15.12
C GLN A 85 -11.44 10.22 -15.69
N MET A 86 -10.94 11.30 -15.12
CA MET A 86 -9.71 11.96 -15.59
C MET A 86 -8.44 11.19 -15.22
N LEU A 87 -8.35 10.69 -14.00
CA LEU A 87 -7.20 9.93 -13.50
C LEU A 87 -7.18 8.49 -14.05
N GLY A 88 -8.36 7.94 -14.32
CA GLY A 88 -8.57 6.57 -14.78
C GLY A 88 -8.76 5.59 -13.62
N LYS A 89 -9.83 4.79 -13.68
CA LYS A 89 -10.19 3.81 -12.64
C LYS A 89 -9.06 2.86 -12.29
N SER A 90 -8.46 2.22 -13.30
CA SER A 90 -7.38 1.25 -13.10
C SER A 90 -6.17 1.89 -12.42
N ARG A 91 -5.77 3.10 -12.81
CA ARG A 91 -4.62 3.80 -12.22
C ARG A 91 -4.84 4.09 -10.73
N VAL A 92 -6.03 4.57 -10.39
CA VAL A 92 -6.40 4.86 -8.99
C VAL A 92 -6.46 3.58 -8.17
N THR A 93 -7.12 2.53 -8.67
CA THR A 93 -7.22 1.24 -7.97
C THR A 93 -5.85 0.63 -7.72
N LYS A 94 -4.97 0.59 -8.72
CA LYS A 94 -3.59 0.09 -8.57
C LYS A 94 -2.82 0.84 -7.48
N PHE A 95 -2.90 2.17 -7.51
CA PHE A 95 -2.26 3.02 -6.51
C PHE A 95 -2.79 2.72 -5.10
N VAL A 96 -4.11 2.62 -4.95
CA VAL A 96 -4.75 2.29 -3.66
C VAL A 96 -4.31 0.93 -3.15
N LEU A 97 -4.28 -0.10 -4.00
CA LEU A 97 -3.84 -1.44 -3.61
C LEU A 97 -2.37 -1.47 -3.16
N GLN A 98 -1.50 -0.79 -3.90
CA GLN A 98 -0.09 -0.67 -3.55
C GLN A 98 0.11 0.08 -2.22
N GLU A 99 -0.67 1.13 -1.99
CA GLU A 99 -0.62 1.88 -0.74
C GLU A 99 -1.11 1.05 0.44
N ILE A 100 -2.25 0.37 0.29
CA ILE A 100 -2.83 -0.51 1.30
C ILE A 100 -1.78 -1.54 1.74
N LEU A 101 -1.14 -2.17 0.75
CA LEU A 101 -0.10 -3.17 0.97
C LEU A 101 1.10 -2.57 1.71
N SER A 102 1.57 -1.40 1.27
CA SER A 102 2.73 -0.72 1.87
C SER A 102 2.47 -0.33 3.33
N ILE A 103 1.31 0.27 3.64
CA ILE A 103 0.94 0.67 5.01
C ILE A 103 0.81 -0.56 5.91
N THR A 104 0.06 -1.57 5.46
CA THR A 104 -0.21 -2.77 6.28
C THR A 104 1.08 -3.49 6.66
N ILE A 105 2.04 -3.55 5.74
CA ILE A 105 3.32 -4.23 5.96
C ILE A 105 4.20 -3.40 6.89
N GLN A 106 4.29 -2.09 6.67
CA GLN A 106 5.02 -1.22 7.59
C GLN A 106 4.46 -1.31 9.01
N GLU A 107 3.14 -1.35 9.16
CA GLU A 107 2.48 -1.50 10.46
C GLU A 107 2.79 -2.87 11.08
N PHE A 108 2.73 -3.94 10.29
CA PHE A 108 3.03 -5.30 10.75
C PHE A 108 4.49 -5.45 11.21
N ILE A 109 5.45 -4.96 10.42
CA ILE A 109 6.89 -4.96 10.75
C ILE A 109 7.15 -4.15 12.03
N LYS A 110 6.56 -2.96 12.15
CA LYS A 110 6.71 -2.13 13.35
C LYS A 110 6.15 -2.80 14.60
N LYS A 111 4.99 -3.46 14.47
CA LYS A 111 4.30 -4.13 15.57
C LYS A 111 5.08 -5.33 16.10
N GLU A 112 5.62 -6.14 15.21
CA GLU A 112 6.32 -7.39 15.58
C GLU A 112 7.85 -7.24 15.64
N ASN A 113 8.40 -6.10 15.23
CA ASN A 113 9.85 -5.81 15.20
C ASN A 113 10.68 -6.79 14.33
N PHE A 114 10.08 -7.40 13.32
CA PHE A 114 10.80 -8.33 12.43
C PHE A 114 11.77 -7.61 11.49
N LYS A 115 12.97 -8.17 11.30
CA LYS A 115 13.79 -7.90 10.11
C LYS A 115 13.23 -8.76 8.97
N VAL A 116 12.48 -8.13 8.08
CA VAL A 116 12.01 -8.77 6.84
C VAL A 116 12.84 -8.24 5.67
N ASN A 117 13.06 -9.10 4.69
CA ASN A 117 13.60 -8.67 3.42
C ASN A 117 12.60 -7.71 2.76
N PRO A 118 13.02 -6.60 2.12
CA PRO A 118 12.11 -5.69 1.41
C PRO A 118 11.29 -6.35 0.29
N GLU A 119 11.63 -7.57 -0.13
CA GLU A 119 10.86 -8.31 -1.13
C GLU A 119 9.53 -8.82 -0.55
N ILE A 120 8.45 -8.14 -0.91
CA ILE A 120 7.08 -8.48 -0.52
C ILE A 120 6.43 -9.26 -1.65
N ARG A 121 5.79 -10.39 -1.32
CA ARG A 121 5.00 -11.17 -2.29
C ARG A 121 3.55 -11.23 -1.86
N THR A 122 2.62 -11.17 -2.81
CA THR A 122 1.19 -11.42 -2.57
C THR A 122 0.83 -12.80 -3.12
N THR A 123 -0.10 -13.49 -2.46
CA THR A 123 -0.61 -14.77 -3.00
C THR A 123 -1.46 -14.55 -4.25
N GLN A 124 -2.14 -13.39 -4.33
CA GLN A 124 -3.01 -13.01 -5.44
C GLN A 124 -2.25 -12.12 -6.41
N THR A 125 -2.63 -12.19 -7.69
CA THR A 125 -2.06 -11.32 -8.73
C THR A 125 -2.66 -9.92 -8.67
N GLU A 126 -1.93 -8.91 -9.16
CA GLU A 126 -2.41 -7.51 -9.21
C GLU A 126 -3.75 -7.40 -9.95
N SER A 127 -3.89 -8.10 -11.08
CA SER A 127 -5.12 -8.13 -11.89
C SER A 127 -6.34 -8.70 -11.12
N GLU A 128 -6.14 -9.77 -10.35
CA GLU A 128 -7.19 -10.35 -9.51
C GLU A 128 -7.60 -9.38 -8.40
N MET A 129 -6.62 -8.76 -7.74
CA MET A 129 -6.87 -7.77 -6.70
C MET A 129 -7.59 -6.53 -7.25
N GLU A 130 -7.22 -6.04 -8.44
CA GLU A 130 -7.89 -4.95 -9.13
C GLU A 130 -9.36 -5.27 -9.44
N THR A 131 -9.64 -6.52 -9.83
CA THR A 131 -11.00 -6.96 -10.16
C THR A 131 -11.87 -7.19 -8.92
N ALA A 132 -11.25 -7.69 -7.84
CA ALA A 132 -11.92 -7.95 -6.57
C ALA A 132 -12.13 -6.67 -5.73
N PHE A 133 -11.24 -5.68 -5.87
CA PHE A 133 -11.31 -4.43 -5.12
C PHE A 133 -12.51 -3.59 -5.54
N ARG A 134 -13.41 -3.35 -4.59
CA ARG A 134 -14.57 -2.48 -4.77
C ARG A 134 -14.62 -1.47 -3.62
N PRO A 135 -14.43 -0.17 -3.89
CA PRO A 135 -14.53 0.84 -2.84
C PRO A 135 -15.93 0.80 -2.21
N GLY A 136 -16.00 0.87 -0.88
CA GLY A 136 -17.25 0.73 -0.12
C GLY A 136 -17.60 -0.71 0.25
N SER A 137 -16.91 -1.70 -0.32
CA SER A 137 -17.08 -3.13 0.01
C SER A 137 -15.92 -3.66 0.84
N ALA A 138 -16.20 -4.67 1.66
CA ALA A 138 -15.14 -5.38 2.36
C ALA A 138 -14.18 -6.01 1.35
N PHE A 139 -12.89 -5.90 1.63
CA PHE A 139 -11.82 -6.40 0.77
C PHE A 139 -10.77 -7.09 1.62
N GLY A 140 -10.14 -8.12 1.11
CA GLY A 140 -9.07 -8.80 1.82
C GLY A 140 -8.17 -9.58 0.89
N PHE A 141 -6.90 -9.68 1.26
CA PHE A 141 -5.85 -10.31 0.48
C PHE A 141 -4.83 -10.96 1.41
N ASN A 142 -4.03 -11.86 0.84
CA ASN A 142 -2.97 -12.56 1.54
C ASN A 142 -1.61 -12.03 1.08
N VAL A 143 -0.76 -11.73 2.06
CA VAL A 143 0.61 -11.24 1.89
C VAL A 143 1.55 -12.29 2.43
N ILE A 144 2.61 -12.56 1.69
CA ILE A 144 3.72 -13.43 2.05
C ILE A 144 4.92 -12.53 2.33
N LEU A 145 5.32 -12.48 3.60
CA LEU A 145 6.49 -11.74 4.05
C LEU A 145 7.66 -12.71 4.19
N GLN A 146 8.78 -12.43 3.52
CA GLN A 146 9.99 -13.22 3.68
C GLN A 146 10.84 -12.63 4.81
N LEU A 147 11.10 -13.43 5.84
CA LEU A 147 11.97 -13.03 6.94
C LEU A 147 13.41 -12.98 6.43
N GLU A 148 14.14 -11.94 6.83
CA GLU A 148 15.57 -11.93 6.59
C GLU A 148 16.18 -12.95 7.57
N LYS A 149 16.92 -13.94 7.05
CA LYS A 149 17.77 -14.78 7.91
C LYS A 149 18.76 -13.85 8.59
N SER A 150 18.56 -13.60 9.89
CA SER A 150 19.63 -13.10 10.72
C SER A 150 20.69 -14.18 10.74
N ASP A 151 21.85 -13.93 10.13
CA ASP A 151 23.08 -14.66 10.41
C ASP A 151 23.47 -14.41 11.87
N SER A 152 22.75 -15.04 12.81
CA SER A 152 22.98 -15.09 14.27
C SER A 152 21.99 -16.14 14.79
N ASP A 153 22.33 -17.32 15.33
CA ASP A 153 23.53 -17.78 16.04
C ASP A 153 23.66 -19.32 15.87
N GLU A 154 24.85 -19.83 15.55
CA GLU A 154 25.78 -20.60 16.42
C GLU A 154 25.46 -22.07 16.70
N ASP A 155 26.43 -22.89 16.29
CA ASP A 155 27.06 -24.01 17.02
C ASP A 155 26.25 -25.26 17.42
N SER A 156 27.00 -26.37 17.37
CA SER A 156 26.69 -27.70 17.90
C SER A 156 25.82 -28.62 17.05
N GLU A 157 26.47 -29.38 16.16
CA GLU A 157 26.35 -30.85 16.23
C GLU A 157 27.74 -31.49 16.08
N GLU A 158 28.11 -32.20 17.14
CA GLU A 158 29.31 -33.00 17.33
C GLU A 158 29.49 -34.06 16.25
N GLN A 159 30.74 -34.28 15.82
CA GLN A 159 31.23 -35.64 15.60
C GLN A 159 32.62 -35.80 16.24
N SER A 160 32.58 -36.09 17.53
CA SER A 160 33.53 -37.02 18.15
C SER A 160 33.37 -38.39 17.45
N ASP A 161 34.45 -39.00 16.97
CA ASP A 161 34.93 -40.34 17.39
C ASP A 161 35.78 -41.05 16.30
N SER A 162 37.02 -41.36 16.72
CA SER A 162 37.81 -42.57 16.47
C SER A 162 38.42 -42.96 15.11
N SER A 163 39.76 -43.10 15.19
CA SER A 163 40.64 -44.16 14.63
C SER A 163 40.80 -44.33 13.11
N GLU A 164 42.02 -44.13 12.61
CA GLU A 164 43.04 -45.19 12.44
C GLU A 164 44.45 -44.59 12.27
#